data_AF-A0A9J6DBV7-F1
#
_entry.id   AF-A0A9J6DBV7-F1
#
_cell.length_a   1.000
_cell.length_b   1.000
_cell.length_c   1.000
_cell.angle_alpha   90.00
_cell.angle_beta   90.00
_cell.angle_gamma   90.00
#
_symmetry.space_group_name_H-M   'P 1'
#
loop_
_entity.id
_entity.type
_entity.pdbx_description
1 polymer ?
#
loop_
_entity_poly.entity_id
_entity_poly.type
_entity_poly.pdbx_seq_one_letter_code
_entity_poly.pdbx_strand_id
1 'polypeptide(L)'
;MPHIDNDVKLDFKDVLLRPKRSTLKSRVEVDLNRTFKFRNSKATYTGIPIIAANMDTVGTFEMAQVLAKAGNVVTGEMVEELLLSGADIIKVGIGPGSVCTTRKKTGVGYPQLSAVIECSDAAHGLDGHIISDGGCTCPGDVSKAFGAGADFVMLGGMLAGHDESGGEVIEKDGKKYKMFYGMSSATAMEKYHGVRAANGPWHRLHCDADSGENDDSEYAVEQPACALSSLEAQWLIQSLQFLVFTNDLLPTY
;
A
#
# COMPACT_ATOMS: atom_id res chain seq x y z
N MET A 1 26.22 0.78 6.59
CA MET A 1 25.81 0.42 7.97
C MET A 1 24.32 0.72 8.09
N PRO A 2 23.53 -0.08 8.83
CA PRO A 2 22.17 0.30 9.16
C PRO A 2 22.17 1.63 9.92
N HIS A 3 21.29 2.54 9.54
CA HIS A 3 21.17 3.88 10.10
C HIS A 3 19.81 4.00 10.80
N ILE A 4 19.82 4.56 12.01
CA ILE A 4 18.59 4.91 12.73
C ILE A 4 18.35 6.39 12.47
N ASP A 5 17.25 6.68 11.78
CA ASP A 5 16.75 8.04 11.63
C ASP A 5 16.13 8.49 12.96
N ASN A 6 16.58 9.62 13.49
CA ASN A 6 16.14 10.16 14.78
C ASN A 6 15.05 11.22 14.61
N ASP A 7 14.74 11.62 13.37
CA ASP A 7 13.68 12.58 13.09
C ASP A 7 12.31 11.90 13.17
N VAL A 8 11.29 12.68 13.53
CA VAL A 8 9.91 12.18 13.58
C VAL A 8 9.43 11.86 12.16
N LYS A 9 9.06 10.60 11.94
CA LYS A 9 8.41 10.11 10.73
C LYS A 9 6.95 9.78 11.01
N LEU A 10 6.11 9.93 10.00
CA LEU A 10 4.65 9.86 10.11
C LEU A 10 4.10 8.66 9.33
N ASP A 11 3.10 8.00 9.89
CA ASP A 11 2.19 7.06 9.23
C ASP A 11 0.86 7.77 8.90
N PHE A 12 -0.01 7.11 8.14
CA PHE A 12 -1.31 7.69 7.74
C PHE A 12 -2.18 8.10 8.94
N LYS A 13 -2.13 7.36 10.04
CA LYS A 13 -2.89 7.64 11.26
C LYS A 13 -2.48 8.94 11.97
N ASP A 14 -1.28 9.45 11.69
CA ASP A 14 -0.70 10.59 12.43
C ASP A 14 -1.13 11.94 11.85
N VAL A 15 -1.88 11.94 10.74
CA VAL A 15 -2.28 13.17 10.04
C VAL A 15 -3.77 13.19 9.67
N LEU A 16 -4.27 14.40 9.46
CA LEU A 16 -5.53 14.70 8.80
C LEU A 16 -5.29 15.70 7.67
N LEU A 17 -6.07 15.60 6.60
CA LEU A 17 -6.02 16.55 5.49
C LEU A 17 -6.84 17.79 5.85
N ARG A 18 -6.22 18.97 5.73
CA ARG A 18 -6.90 20.24 5.99
C ARG A 18 -7.82 20.60 4.82
N PRO A 19 -9.11 20.88 5.05
CA PRO A 19 -10.02 21.37 4.02
C PRO A 19 -9.55 22.64 3.32
N LYS A 20 -9.94 22.81 2.06
CA LYS A 20 -9.73 24.02 1.27
C LYS A 20 -11.04 24.44 0.60
N ARG A 21 -11.16 25.75 0.29
CA ARG A 21 -12.31 26.28 -0.46
C ARG A 21 -12.39 25.59 -1.83
N SER A 22 -13.59 25.14 -2.20
CA SER A 22 -13.87 24.47 -3.48
C SER A 22 -15.04 25.15 -4.20
N THR A 23 -15.05 25.05 -5.52
CA THR A 23 -16.16 25.46 -6.40
C THR A 23 -17.07 24.30 -6.77
N LEU A 24 -16.65 23.05 -6.48
CA LEU A 24 -17.43 21.85 -6.72
C LEU A 24 -18.68 21.84 -5.85
N LYS A 25 -19.83 21.52 -6.44
CA LYS A 25 -21.12 21.50 -5.73
C LYS A 25 -21.53 20.10 -5.31
N SER A 26 -20.94 19.09 -5.94
CA SER A 26 -21.20 17.68 -5.66
C SER A 26 -19.96 16.84 -5.85
N ARG A 27 -19.84 15.78 -5.06
CA ARG A 27 -18.82 14.74 -5.22
C ARG A 27 -18.80 14.07 -6.60
N VAL A 28 -19.93 14.07 -7.30
CA VAL A 28 -20.06 13.49 -8.65
C VAL A 28 -19.23 14.26 -9.69
N GLU A 29 -18.87 15.51 -9.39
CA GLU A 29 -18.06 16.36 -10.28
C GLU A 29 -16.56 16.05 -10.19
N VAL A 30 -16.13 15.20 -9.24
CA VAL A 30 -14.72 14.83 -9.07
C VAL A 30 -14.34 13.78 -10.12
N ASP A 31 -13.37 14.12 -10.96
CA ASP A 31 -12.72 13.15 -11.85
C ASP A 31 -11.52 12.49 -11.14
N LEU A 32 -11.54 11.17 -11.07
CA LEU A 32 -10.47 10.37 -10.48
C LEU A 32 -9.49 9.83 -11.53
N ASN A 33 -9.76 10.03 -12.82
CA ASN A 33 -8.86 9.59 -13.87
C ASN A 33 -7.59 10.44 -13.84
N ARG A 34 -6.45 9.77 -13.99
CA ARG A 34 -5.16 10.41 -14.18
C ARG A 34 -4.56 9.90 -15.46
N THR A 35 -3.95 10.82 -16.21
CA THR A 35 -3.14 10.49 -17.38
C THR A 35 -1.67 10.67 -17.01
N PHE A 36 -0.90 9.59 -17.12
CA PHE A 36 0.54 9.58 -16.84
C PHE A 36 1.30 9.25 -18.11
N LYS A 37 2.42 9.94 -18.33
CA LYS A 37 3.39 9.62 -19.36
C LYS A 37 4.66 9.14 -18.68
N PHE A 38 5.03 7.89 -18.90
CA PHE A 38 6.14 7.28 -18.18
C PHE A 38 7.50 7.69 -18.74
N ARG A 39 8.44 7.90 -17.82
CA ARG A 39 9.77 8.45 -18.10
C ARG A 39 10.56 7.62 -19.10
N ASN A 40 10.67 6.32 -18.88
CA ASN A 40 11.59 5.43 -19.56
C ASN A 40 10.93 4.71 -20.74
N SER A 41 9.78 4.07 -20.51
CA SER A 41 9.03 3.40 -21.59
C SER A 41 8.38 4.34 -22.59
N LYS A 42 8.17 5.61 -22.20
CA LYS A 42 7.38 6.60 -22.96
C LYS A 42 5.91 6.22 -23.15
N ALA A 43 5.47 5.13 -22.53
CA ALA A 43 4.08 4.70 -22.56
C ALA A 43 3.19 5.69 -21.82
N THR A 44 1.90 5.68 -22.17
CA THR A 44 0.90 6.51 -21.54
C THR A 44 -0.15 5.62 -20.89
N TYR A 45 -0.52 5.94 -19.67
CA TYR A 45 -1.61 5.32 -18.94
C TYR A 45 -2.72 6.34 -18.71
N THR A 46 -3.98 5.94 -18.81
CA THR A 46 -5.13 6.74 -18.35
C THR A 46 -6.09 5.85 -17.61
N GLY A 47 -6.42 6.22 -16.37
CA GLY A 47 -7.35 5.48 -15.54
C GLY A 47 -7.31 5.92 -14.08
N ILE A 48 -8.05 5.21 -13.23
CA ILE A 48 -8.04 5.41 -11.78
C ILE A 48 -6.80 4.70 -11.20
N PRO A 49 -5.88 5.41 -10.54
CA PRO A 49 -4.59 4.86 -10.17
C PRO A 49 -4.62 4.06 -8.85
N ILE A 50 -5.53 3.10 -8.76
CA ILE A 50 -5.61 2.12 -7.67
C ILE A 50 -5.21 0.76 -8.24
N ILE A 51 -4.28 0.08 -7.57
CA ILE A 51 -3.69 -1.17 -8.03
C ILE A 51 -4.01 -2.27 -7.01
N ALA A 52 -4.49 -3.43 -7.48
CA ALA A 52 -4.61 -4.61 -6.64
C ALA A 52 -3.22 -5.16 -6.32
N ALA A 53 -2.95 -5.45 -5.05
CA ALA A 53 -1.65 -5.95 -4.63
C ALA A 53 -1.32 -7.27 -5.33
N ASN A 54 -0.05 -7.43 -5.67
CA ASN A 54 0.43 -8.56 -6.43
C ASN A 54 0.67 -9.81 -5.57
N MET A 55 -0.27 -10.08 -4.69
CA MET A 55 -0.33 -11.26 -3.82
C MET A 55 -1.21 -12.30 -4.50
N ASP A 56 -0.91 -13.59 -4.34
CA ASP A 56 -1.69 -14.66 -4.97
C ASP A 56 -3.16 -14.73 -4.50
N THR A 57 -3.46 -14.10 -3.36
CA THR A 57 -4.80 -13.94 -2.80
C THR A 57 -5.53 -12.68 -3.29
N VAL A 58 -4.89 -11.80 -4.09
CA VAL A 58 -5.48 -10.51 -4.49
C VAL A 58 -5.30 -10.23 -5.99
N GLY A 59 -4.08 -10.33 -6.51
CA GLY A 59 -3.73 -9.99 -7.89
C GLY A 59 -3.31 -11.20 -8.72
N THR A 60 -3.22 -11.00 -10.04
CA THR A 60 -2.78 -12.03 -10.99
C THR A 60 -1.29 -12.35 -10.87
N PHE A 61 -0.89 -13.60 -11.10
CA PHE A 61 0.50 -14.05 -11.04
C PHE A 61 1.44 -13.32 -12.00
N GLU A 62 0.96 -12.97 -13.19
CA GLU A 62 1.72 -12.28 -14.22
C GLU A 62 2.15 -10.90 -13.74
N MET A 63 1.22 -10.16 -13.13
CA MET A 63 1.49 -8.84 -12.54
C MET A 63 2.49 -8.95 -11.39
N ALA A 64 2.40 -10.01 -10.58
CA ALA A 64 3.34 -10.26 -9.47
C ALA A 64 4.77 -10.50 -9.94
N GLN A 65 4.96 -11.29 -10.99
CA GLN A 65 6.29 -11.57 -11.53
C GLN A 65 6.97 -10.32 -12.09
N VAL A 66 6.21 -9.40 -12.68
CA VAL A 66 6.77 -8.15 -13.21
C VAL A 66 7.15 -7.20 -12.08
N LEU A 67 6.25 -6.99 -11.11
CA LEU A 67 6.45 -6.03 -10.02
C LEU A 67 7.48 -6.49 -8.98
N ALA A 68 7.71 -7.80 -8.83
CA ALA A 68 8.69 -8.33 -7.88
C ALA A 68 10.15 -8.05 -8.27
N LYS A 69 10.45 -7.72 -9.54
CA LYS A 69 11.83 -7.62 -10.05
C LYS A 69 12.64 -6.46 -9.45
N ALA A 70 11.99 -5.37 -9.05
CA ALA A 70 12.66 -4.19 -8.48
C ALA A 70 12.63 -4.17 -6.94
N GLY A 71 11.75 -4.95 -6.30
CA GLY A 71 11.49 -4.89 -4.86
C GLY A 71 10.82 -3.58 -4.43
N ASN A 72 10.63 -3.41 -3.11
CA ASN A 72 10.12 -2.17 -2.53
C ASN A 72 11.29 -1.35 -1.99
N VAL A 73 11.18 -0.03 -2.09
CA VAL A 73 12.11 0.94 -1.48
C VAL A 73 11.36 1.89 -0.56
N VAL A 74 12.07 2.69 0.23
CA VAL A 74 11.45 3.68 1.16
C VAL A 74 12.21 5.00 1.22
N THR A 75 13.20 5.20 0.34
CA THR A 75 14.12 6.32 0.39
C THR A 75 14.32 6.94 -0.99
N GLY A 76 14.54 8.25 -1.02
CA GLY A 76 14.69 9.02 -2.26
C GLY A 76 15.86 8.55 -3.13
N GLU A 77 17.02 8.22 -2.56
CA GLU A 77 18.21 7.84 -3.33
C GLU A 77 17.98 6.56 -4.14
N MET A 78 17.28 5.58 -3.57
CA MET A 78 16.99 4.33 -4.28
C MET A 78 15.92 4.53 -5.35
N VAL A 79 14.97 5.45 -5.13
CA VAL A 79 14.01 5.84 -6.15
C VAL A 79 14.74 6.43 -7.36
N GLU A 80 15.65 7.37 -7.13
CA GLU A 80 16.45 7.98 -8.20
C GLU A 80 17.28 6.92 -8.94
N GLU A 81 17.99 6.06 -8.22
CA GLU A 81 18.81 5.01 -8.81
C GLU A 81 17.99 4.07 -9.70
N LEU A 82 16.83 3.59 -9.22
CA LEU A 82 15.97 2.68 -9.98
C LEU A 82 15.37 3.36 -11.21
N LEU A 83 14.96 4.62 -11.11
CA LEU A 83 14.44 5.39 -12.25
C LEU A 83 15.53 5.63 -13.31
N LEU A 84 16.75 5.98 -12.87
CA LEU A 84 17.91 6.14 -13.76
C LEU A 84 18.32 4.81 -14.41
N SER A 85 18.11 3.70 -13.71
CA SER A 85 18.34 2.33 -14.21
C SER A 85 17.26 1.83 -15.17
N GLY A 86 16.20 2.60 -15.40
CA GLY A 86 15.20 2.33 -16.44
C GLY A 86 13.80 1.96 -15.93
N ALA A 87 13.56 1.92 -14.62
CA ALA A 87 12.20 1.71 -14.10
C ALA A 87 11.30 2.92 -14.38
N ASP A 88 10.04 2.72 -14.70
CA ASP A 88 9.07 3.82 -14.91
C ASP A 88 8.37 4.28 -13.64
N ILE A 89 8.10 3.30 -12.76
CA ILE A 89 7.30 3.47 -11.55
C ILE A 89 7.99 2.71 -10.43
N ILE A 90 8.20 3.38 -9.29
CA ILE A 90 8.89 2.81 -8.13
C ILE A 90 7.88 2.45 -7.03
N LYS A 91 8.01 1.26 -6.47
CA LYS A 91 7.11 0.77 -5.41
C LYS A 91 7.68 1.11 -4.04
N VAL A 92 6.90 1.87 -3.26
CA VAL A 92 7.32 2.45 -1.99
C VAL A 92 6.61 1.76 -0.83
N GLY A 93 7.38 1.15 0.07
CA GLY A 93 6.86 0.62 1.34
C GLY A 93 7.61 -0.60 1.85
N ILE A 94 8.22 -0.50 3.04
CA ILE A 94 8.85 -1.61 3.76
C ILE A 94 8.32 -1.64 5.18
N GLY A 95 7.60 -2.73 5.51
CA GLY A 95 6.95 -2.89 6.81
C GLY A 95 5.53 -2.36 7.01
N PRO A 96 4.85 -1.63 6.10
CA PRO A 96 3.52 -1.07 6.40
C PRO A 96 2.38 -2.06 6.15
N GLY A 97 2.63 -3.18 5.46
CA GLY A 97 1.59 -4.14 5.08
C GLY A 97 0.92 -4.81 6.28
N SER A 98 -0.39 -5.08 6.18
CA SER A 98 -1.19 -5.64 7.28
C SER A 98 -0.77 -7.05 7.73
N VAL A 99 -0.16 -7.82 6.81
CA VAL A 99 0.41 -9.17 7.05
C VAL A 99 1.94 -9.14 7.05
N CYS A 100 2.54 -7.95 7.07
CA CYS A 100 3.99 -7.80 7.02
C CYS A 100 4.59 -7.90 8.43
N THR A 101 5.49 -8.86 8.62
CA THR A 101 6.20 -9.05 9.90
C THR A 101 7.64 -8.51 9.87
N THR A 102 8.07 -7.88 8.77
CA THR A 102 9.44 -7.38 8.59
C THR A 102 9.89 -6.49 9.75
N ARG A 103 9.08 -5.49 10.15
CA ARG A 103 9.42 -4.60 11.28
C ARG A 103 9.68 -5.38 12.57
N LYS A 104 8.88 -6.42 12.86
CA LYS A 104 9.03 -7.28 14.03
C LYS A 104 10.27 -8.17 13.94
N LYS A 105 10.51 -8.78 12.77
CA LYS A 105 11.56 -9.80 12.60
C LYS A 105 12.95 -9.22 12.35
N THR A 106 13.05 -8.03 11.74
CA THR A 106 14.34 -7.45 11.33
C THR A 106 14.62 -6.09 11.96
N GLY A 107 13.60 -5.43 12.54
CA GLY A 107 13.72 -4.04 12.99
C GLY A 107 13.79 -3.02 11.85
N VAL A 108 13.68 -3.45 10.59
CA VAL A 108 13.77 -2.57 9.41
C VAL A 108 12.37 -2.16 8.93
N GLY A 109 12.21 -0.87 8.69
CA GLY A 109 11.02 -0.30 8.06
C GLY A 109 11.06 1.22 8.06
N TYR A 110 10.07 1.83 7.42
CA TYR A 110 9.91 3.28 7.38
C TYR A 110 8.40 3.61 7.45
N PRO A 111 7.96 4.62 8.23
CA PRO A 111 6.56 5.04 8.25
C PRO A 111 6.07 5.50 6.88
N GLN A 112 4.91 4.99 6.46
CA GLN A 112 4.52 4.97 5.05
C GLN A 112 4.25 6.36 4.50
N LEU A 113 3.63 7.25 5.29
CA LEU A 113 3.33 8.60 4.83
C LEU A 113 4.62 9.38 4.56
N SER A 114 5.59 9.32 5.48
CA SER A 114 6.90 9.95 5.28
C SER A 114 7.66 9.34 4.10
N ALA A 115 7.65 8.01 3.95
CA ALA A 115 8.28 7.35 2.80
C ALA A 115 7.68 7.83 1.48
N VAL A 116 6.35 7.95 1.40
CA VAL A 116 5.66 8.43 0.19
C VAL A 116 6.05 9.87 -0.13
N ILE A 117 6.07 10.77 0.86
CA ILE A 117 6.48 12.18 0.66
C ILE A 117 7.88 12.24 0.07
N GLU A 118 8.85 11.63 0.75
CA GLU A 118 10.26 11.64 0.35
C GLU A 118 10.48 11.02 -1.04
N CYS A 119 9.89 9.85 -1.29
CA CYS A 119 10.04 9.14 -2.55
C CYS A 119 9.32 9.84 -3.71
N SER A 120 8.18 10.51 -3.44
CA SER A 120 7.45 11.24 -4.47
C SER A 120 8.23 12.46 -4.95
N ASP A 121 8.81 13.23 -4.03
CA ASP A 121 9.64 14.38 -4.36
C ASP A 121 10.83 13.96 -5.25
N ALA A 122 11.52 12.87 -4.87
CA ALA A 122 12.62 12.31 -5.64
C ALA A 122 12.18 11.81 -7.03
N ALA A 123 11.08 11.05 -7.10
CA ALA A 123 10.59 10.52 -8.37
C ALA A 123 10.13 11.62 -9.33
N HIS A 124 9.33 12.57 -8.84
CA HIS A 124 8.77 13.65 -9.64
C HIS A 124 9.85 14.63 -10.11
N GLY A 125 10.93 14.81 -9.33
CA GLY A 125 12.13 15.56 -9.76
C GLY A 125 12.82 14.96 -11.00
N LEU A 126 12.60 13.68 -11.29
CA LEU A 126 13.15 12.96 -12.45
C LEU A 126 12.09 12.58 -13.51
N ASP A 127 10.87 13.13 -13.43
CA ASP A 127 9.70 12.76 -14.24
C ASP A 127 9.27 11.28 -14.08
N GLY A 128 9.70 10.62 -13.00
CA GLY A 128 9.28 9.29 -12.60
C GLY A 128 7.97 9.30 -11.81
N HIS A 129 7.46 8.11 -11.49
CA HIS A 129 6.21 7.95 -10.73
C HIS A 129 6.41 6.96 -9.58
N ILE A 130 5.54 7.00 -8.56
CA ILE A 130 5.58 6.05 -7.45
C ILE A 130 4.25 5.34 -7.19
N ILE A 131 4.35 4.17 -6.58
CA ILE A 131 3.22 3.42 -5.99
C ILE A 131 3.41 3.39 -4.47
N SER A 132 2.45 3.89 -3.71
CA SER A 132 2.37 3.63 -2.26
C SER A 132 1.85 2.21 -2.03
N ASP A 133 2.67 1.31 -1.54
CA ASP A 133 2.36 -0.11 -1.35
C ASP A 133 2.27 -0.51 0.13
N GLY A 134 1.04 -0.83 0.56
CA GLY A 134 0.73 -1.27 1.93
C GLY A 134 0.33 -0.14 2.88
N GLY A 135 -0.14 -0.51 4.08
CA GLY A 135 -0.50 0.42 5.15
C GLY A 135 -1.90 1.06 5.06
N CYS A 136 -2.57 1.00 3.90
CA CYS A 136 -3.93 1.52 3.77
C CYS A 136 -4.95 0.54 4.39
N THR A 137 -5.74 1.03 5.35
CA THR A 137 -6.76 0.24 6.06
C THR A 137 -8.15 0.87 6.00
N CYS A 138 -8.23 2.16 5.66
CA CYS A 138 -9.45 2.82 5.25
C CYS A 138 -9.24 3.68 3.98
N PRO A 139 -10.30 4.08 3.26
CA PRO A 139 -10.15 4.95 2.09
C PRO A 139 -9.53 6.33 2.40
N GLY A 140 -9.54 6.75 3.67
CA GLY A 140 -8.83 7.94 4.14
C GLY A 140 -7.33 7.83 3.99
N ASP A 141 -6.76 6.63 4.21
CA ASP A 141 -5.34 6.38 4.04
C ASP A 141 -4.95 6.45 2.56
N VAL A 142 -5.78 5.91 1.67
CA VAL A 142 -5.60 6.02 0.21
C VAL A 142 -5.53 7.49 -0.20
N SER A 143 -6.43 8.29 0.34
CA SER A 143 -6.47 9.72 0.05
C SER A 143 -5.28 10.48 0.62
N LYS A 144 -4.79 10.09 1.80
CA LYS A 144 -3.56 10.64 2.40
C LYS A 144 -2.33 10.25 1.56
N ALA A 145 -2.26 9.03 1.04
CA ALA A 145 -1.19 8.61 0.13
C ALA A 145 -1.16 9.46 -1.15
N PHE A 146 -2.31 9.66 -1.80
CA PHE A 146 -2.41 10.59 -2.94
C PHE A 146 -2.06 12.03 -2.56
N GLY A 147 -2.55 12.51 -1.41
CA GLY A 147 -2.24 13.84 -0.89
C GLY A 147 -0.77 14.04 -0.53
N ALA A 148 -0.05 12.96 -0.26
CA ALA A 148 1.38 12.92 0.03
C ALA A 148 2.27 12.81 -1.22
N GLY A 149 1.69 12.69 -2.42
CA GLY A 149 2.44 12.65 -3.68
C GLY A 149 2.48 11.29 -4.37
N ALA A 150 1.79 10.26 -3.86
CA ALA A 150 1.71 8.99 -4.59
C ALA A 150 0.97 9.17 -5.93
N ASP A 151 1.51 8.60 -7.00
CA ASP A 151 0.81 8.54 -8.29
C ASP A 151 -0.20 7.41 -8.32
N PHE A 152 0.13 6.30 -7.68
CA PHE A 152 -0.69 5.11 -7.52
C PHE A 152 -0.72 4.62 -6.08
N VAL A 153 -1.79 3.93 -5.69
CA VAL A 153 -1.89 3.26 -4.38
C VAL A 153 -2.20 1.78 -4.59
N MET A 154 -1.40 0.91 -3.98
CA MET A 154 -1.54 -0.54 -4.06
C MET A 154 -2.22 -1.09 -2.80
N LEU A 155 -3.27 -1.88 -3.01
CA LEU A 155 -4.16 -2.39 -1.95
C LEU A 155 -4.17 -3.92 -1.89
N GLY A 156 -3.77 -4.46 -0.75
CA GLY A 156 -3.85 -5.90 -0.44
C GLY A 156 -5.05 -6.21 0.45
N GLY A 157 -4.89 -6.03 1.77
CA GLY A 157 -5.90 -6.43 2.78
C GLY A 157 -7.30 -5.84 2.55
N MET A 158 -7.40 -4.63 1.98
CA MET A 158 -8.70 -4.02 1.65
C MET A 158 -9.47 -4.76 0.56
N LEU A 159 -8.77 -5.54 -0.28
CA LEU A 159 -9.36 -6.31 -1.38
C LEU A 159 -9.48 -7.80 -1.02
N ALA A 160 -8.66 -8.33 -0.11
CA ALA A 160 -8.50 -9.76 0.15
C ALA A 160 -9.79 -10.54 0.51
N GLY A 161 -10.78 -9.91 1.15
CA GLY A 161 -12.01 -10.59 1.58
C GLY A 161 -13.16 -10.60 0.57
N HIS A 162 -12.95 -10.16 -0.68
CA HIS A 162 -13.99 -10.13 -1.71
C HIS A 162 -14.13 -11.46 -2.44
N ASP A 163 -15.25 -11.67 -3.14
CA ASP A 163 -15.54 -12.91 -3.85
C ASP A 163 -14.55 -13.17 -5.00
N GLU A 164 -14.12 -12.11 -5.67
CA GLU A 164 -13.14 -12.12 -6.76
C GLU A 164 -11.71 -12.44 -6.30
N SER A 165 -11.44 -12.25 -5.01
CA SER A 165 -10.11 -12.47 -4.42
C SER A 165 -9.78 -13.97 -4.34
N GLY A 166 -8.50 -14.30 -4.28
CA GLY A 166 -8.05 -15.66 -4.00
C GLY A 166 -8.24 -16.02 -2.52
N GLY A 167 -7.77 -17.21 -2.14
CA GLY A 167 -7.85 -17.69 -0.76
C GLY A 167 -9.12 -18.49 -0.46
N GLU A 168 -8.98 -19.50 0.40
CA GLU A 168 -10.08 -20.38 0.79
C GLU A 168 -11.06 -19.66 1.73
N VAL A 169 -12.34 -19.96 1.56
CA VAL A 169 -13.40 -19.48 2.46
C VAL A 169 -13.52 -20.45 3.63
N ILE A 170 -13.34 -19.94 4.83
CA ILE A 170 -13.45 -20.68 6.09
C ILE A 170 -14.67 -20.16 6.84
N GLU A 171 -15.48 -21.08 7.37
CA GLU A 171 -16.59 -20.73 8.26
C GLU A 171 -16.18 -20.95 9.71
N LYS A 172 -16.32 -19.90 10.53
CA LYS A 172 -15.99 -19.94 11.95
C LYS A 172 -17.04 -19.15 12.72
N ASP A 173 -17.62 -19.77 13.75
CA ASP A 173 -18.64 -19.15 14.62
C ASP A 173 -19.84 -18.56 13.84
N GLY A 174 -20.25 -19.24 12.75
CA GLY A 174 -21.35 -18.81 11.87
C GLY A 174 -21.02 -17.61 10.97
N LYS A 175 -19.75 -17.18 10.93
CA LYS A 175 -19.24 -16.13 10.06
C LYS A 175 -18.31 -16.72 9.00
N LYS A 176 -18.34 -16.12 7.81
CA LYS A 176 -17.43 -16.49 6.71
C LYS A 176 -16.19 -15.61 6.76
N TYR A 177 -15.04 -16.22 6.52
CA TYR A 177 -13.77 -15.56 6.40
C TYR A 177 -13.05 -16.03 5.15
N LYS A 178 -12.17 -15.21 4.58
CA LYS A 178 -11.28 -15.59 3.48
C LYS A 178 -9.83 -15.55 3.93
N MET A 179 -9.07 -16.60 3.62
CA MET A 179 -7.66 -16.69 4.00
C MET A 179 -6.82 -15.63 3.27
N PHE A 180 -6.05 -14.86 4.05
CA PHE A 180 -5.12 -13.85 3.55
C PHE A 180 -3.77 -13.96 4.26
N TYR A 181 -2.69 -14.03 3.50
CA TYR A 181 -1.33 -14.21 4.02
C TYR A 181 -0.30 -13.43 3.23
N GLY A 182 0.79 -13.06 3.89
CA GLY A 182 1.92 -12.38 3.26
C GLY A 182 2.70 -13.31 2.31
N MET A 183 3.23 -12.78 1.21
CA MET A 183 4.03 -13.58 0.26
C MET A 183 5.35 -14.13 0.83
N SER A 184 5.73 -13.72 2.05
CA SER A 184 6.86 -14.26 2.82
C SER A 184 6.43 -15.13 4.01
N SER A 185 5.14 -15.50 4.12
CA SER A 185 4.64 -16.41 5.16
C SER A 185 5.10 -17.85 4.93
N ALA A 186 4.99 -18.69 5.96
CA ALA A 186 5.25 -20.12 5.82
C ALA A 186 4.38 -20.75 4.72
N THR A 187 3.09 -20.41 4.67
CA THR A 187 2.16 -20.89 3.64
C THR A 187 2.61 -20.52 2.23
N ALA A 188 2.98 -19.26 1.99
CA ALA A 188 3.45 -18.83 0.67
C ALA A 188 4.77 -19.52 0.27
N MET A 189 5.72 -19.64 1.21
CA MET A 189 7.01 -20.25 0.96
C MET A 189 6.89 -21.75 0.65
N GLU A 190 6.04 -22.48 1.39
CA GLU A 190 5.75 -23.90 1.13
C GLU A 190 5.10 -24.09 -0.25
N LYS A 191 4.09 -23.26 -0.56
CA LYS A 191 3.31 -23.34 -1.80
C LYS A 191 4.13 -23.06 -3.06
N TYR A 192 5.06 -22.11 -3.03
CA TYR A 192 5.74 -21.62 -4.25
C TYR A 192 7.23 -21.98 -4.34
N HIS A 193 7.90 -22.25 -3.22
CA HIS A 193 9.34 -22.51 -3.21
C HIS A 193 9.72 -23.91 -2.75
N GLY A 194 8.74 -24.73 -2.33
CA GLY A 194 8.97 -25.98 -1.64
C GLY A 194 9.69 -25.75 -0.30
N VAL A 195 9.81 -26.78 0.54
CA VAL A 195 10.52 -26.67 1.83
C VAL A 195 12.00 -26.36 1.57
N ARG A 196 12.36 -25.06 1.53
CA ARG A 196 13.74 -24.64 1.73
C ARG A 196 14.02 -24.76 3.21
N ALA A 197 14.48 -25.95 3.62
CA ALA A 197 15.14 -26.12 4.90
C ALA A 197 16.16 -24.98 5.06
N ALA A 198 16.04 -24.24 6.16
CA ALA A 198 16.91 -23.12 6.53
C ALA A 198 18.34 -23.61 6.89
N ASN A 199 19.01 -24.26 5.94
CA ASN A 199 20.34 -24.84 6.06
C ASN A 199 21.35 -24.09 5.17
N GLY A 200 21.21 -22.77 5.03
CA GLY A 200 22.33 -21.92 4.61
C GLY A 200 23.34 -21.76 5.76
N PRO A 201 24.60 -21.36 5.51
CA PRO A 201 25.67 -21.29 6.52
C PRO A 201 25.49 -20.13 7.52
N TRP A 202 24.27 -19.64 7.68
CA TRP A 202 23.91 -18.68 8.71
C TRP A 202 23.79 -19.46 10.02
N HIS A 203 24.80 -19.34 10.88
CA HIS A 203 24.66 -19.75 12.27
C HIS A 203 23.42 -19.08 12.83
N ARG A 204 22.39 -19.89 13.10
CA ARG A 204 21.23 -19.49 13.90
C ARG A 204 21.79 -19.08 15.25
N LEU A 205 21.99 -17.78 15.46
CA LEU A 205 22.05 -17.23 16.81
C LEU A 205 20.71 -17.68 17.43
N HIS A 206 20.77 -18.64 18.34
CA HIS A 206 19.62 -19.05 19.13
C HIS A 206 19.12 -17.79 19.86
N CYS A 207 18.13 -17.10 19.29
CA CYS A 207 17.20 -16.36 20.11
C CYS A 207 16.13 -17.37 20.52
N ASP A 208 16.04 -17.63 21.81
CA ASP A 208 15.01 -18.45 22.43
C ASP A 208 13.65 -17.74 22.33
N ALA A 209 13.12 -17.64 21.12
CA ALA A 209 11.81 -17.10 20.80
C ALA A 209 10.95 -18.13 20.06
N ASP A 210 11.22 -19.43 20.25
CA ASP A 210 10.24 -20.50 20.03
C ASP A 210 9.26 -20.55 21.23
N SER A 211 8.61 -19.42 21.52
CA SER A 211 7.29 -19.46 22.14
C SER A 211 6.31 -19.69 21.00
N GLY A 212 5.45 -20.71 21.10
CA GLY A 212 4.46 -21.07 20.08
C GLY A 212 3.45 -19.97 19.75
N GLU A 213 3.93 -18.93 19.06
CA GLU A 213 3.15 -17.80 18.57
C GLU A 213 2.64 -18.13 17.17
N ASN A 214 1.34 -17.94 16.97
CA ASN A 214 0.70 -18.02 15.66
C ASN A 214 1.48 -17.16 14.65
N ASP A 215 1.60 -17.62 13.40
CA ASP A 215 2.24 -16.83 12.35
C ASP A 215 1.42 -15.56 12.09
N ASP A 216 1.83 -14.43 12.68
CA ASP A 216 1.22 -13.10 12.53
C ASP A 216 1.13 -12.63 11.05
N SER A 217 1.73 -13.36 10.11
CA SER A 217 1.62 -13.10 8.67
C SER A 217 0.42 -13.77 8.00
N GLU A 218 -0.44 -14.45 8.76
CA GLU A 218 -1.62 -15.16 8.26
C GLU A 218 -2.85 -14.87 9.13
N TYR A 219 -3.95 -14.44 8.52
CA TYR A 219 -5.23 -14.32 9.23
C TYR A 219 -6.42 -14.45 8.29
N ALA A 220 -7.59 -14.67 8.89
CA ALA A 220 -8.85 -14.80 8.19
C ALA A 220 -9.55 -13.43 8.10
N VAL A 221 -9.88 -12.97 6.90
CA VAL A 221 -10.58 -11.69 6.66
C VAL A 221 -12.09 -11.96 6.65
N GLU A 222 -12.85 -11.38 7.58
CA GLU A 222 -14.32 -11.57 7.65
C GLU A 222 -14.99 -11.10 6.36
N GLN A 223 -15.96 -11.86 5.85
CA GLN A 223 -16.77 -11.49 4.70
C GLN A 223 -18.12 -10.87 5.11
N PRO A 224 -18.56 -9.77 4.48
CA PRO A 224 -17.80 -8.97 3.52
C PRO A 224 -16.73 -8.14 4.25
N ALA A 225 -15.49 -8.16 3.75
CA ALA A 225 -14.47 -7.22 4.25
C ALA A 225 -14.96 -5.80 3.94
N CYS A 226 -14.62 -4.82 4.79
CA CYS A 226 -14.96 -3.40 4.58
C CYS A 226 -14.83 -3.07 3.10
N ALA A 227 -15.97 -2.93 2.43
CA ALA A 227 -16.00 -2.88 1.00
C ALA A 227 -15.24 -1.62 0.58
N LEU A 228 -14.18 -1.83 -0.17
CA LEU A 228 -13.84 -0.89 -1.20
C LEU A 228 -14.49 -1.41 -2.46
N SER A 229 -15.80 -1.19 -2.55
CA SER A 229 -16.31 -0.92 -3.89
C SER A 229 -15.44 0.22 -4.47
N SER A 230 -15.14 0.20 -5.77
CA SER A 230 -14.53 1.37 -6.45
C SER A 230 -15.28 2.67 -6.09
N LEU A 231 -16.57 2.53 -5.76
CA LEU A 231 -17.44 3.53 -5.16
C LEU A 231 -17.00 3.99 -3.76
N GLU A 232 -16.57 3.17 -2.79
CA GLU A 232 -16.13 3.58 -1.43
C GLU A 232 -14.76 4.24 -1.35
N ALA A 233 -13.82 3.87 -2.23
CA ALA A 233 -12.63 4.68 -2.51
C ALA A 233 -13.05 6.05 -3.07
N GLN A 234 -13.95 6.02 -4.07
CA GLN A 234 -14.55 7.21 -4.65
C GLN A 234 -15.18 8.07 -3.55
N TRP A 235 -16.00 7.51 -2.66
CA TRP A 235 -16.76 8.22 -1.63
C TRP A 235 -15.85 9.05 -0.72
N LEU A 236 -14.68 8.54 -0.34
CA LEU A 236 -13.81 9.18 0.64
C LEU A 236 -12.78 10.13 0.01
N ILE A 237 -12.22 9.78 -1.16
CA ILE A 237 -11.42 10.73 -1.98
C ILE A 237 -12.30 11.93 -2.38
N GLN A 238 -13.56 11.67 -2.75
CA GLN A 238 -14.53 12.71 -3.08
C GLN A 238 -14.92 13.58 -1.87
N SER A 239 -15.01 13.00 -0.66
CA SER A 239 -15.32 13.75 0.56
C SER A 239 -14.23 14.74 0.94
N LEU A 240 -12.97 14.48 0.59
CA LEU A 240 -11.82 15.31 0.93
C LEU A 240 -11.68 16.58 0.07
N GLN A 241 -12.21 16.57 -1.15
CA GLN A 241 -12.38 17.79 -1.95
C GLN A 241 -13.67 18.56 -1.58
N PHE A 242 -14.54 17.97 -0.74
CA PHE A 242 -15.90 18.43 -0.47
C PHE A 242 -16.13 18.97 0.96
N LEU A 243 -15.10 19.16 1.81
CA LEU A 243 -15.30 19.94 3.04
C LEU A 243 -15.49 21.43 2.70
N VAL A 244 -16.73 21.75 2.36
CA VAL A 244 -17.23 23.07 1.99
C VAL A 244 -17.76 23.75 3.26
N PHE A 245 -17.12 24.85 3.66
CA PHE A 245 -17.87 25.96 4.26
C PHE A 245 -18.47 26.73 3.09
N THR A 246 -19.78 26.63 2.87
CA THR A 246 -20.47 27.57 1.98
C THR A 246 -20.48 28.92 2.68
N ASN A 247 -20.35 30.00 1.91
CA ASN A 247 -20.39 31.38 2.39
C ASN A 247 -21.78 31.81 2.90
N ASP A 248 -22.73 30.88 3.06
CA ASP A 248 -24.14 31.20 3.34
C ASP A 248 -24.48 31.27 4.85
N LEU A 249 -23.47 31.25 5.74
CA LEU A 249 -23.67 31.34 7.19
C LEU A 249 -22.78 32.37 7.92
N LEU A 250 -22.19 33.34 7.21
CA LEU A 250 -21.69 34.53 7.89
C LEU A 250 -22.80 35.59 7.86
N PRO A 251 -23.52 35.84 8.98
CA PRO A 251 -24.32 37.04 9.06
C PRO A 251 -23.38 38.22 8.91
N THR A 252 -23.66 39.06 7.91
CA THR A 252 -23.05 40.38 7.79
C THR A 252 -23.23 41.12 9.10
N TYR A 253 -22.13 41.37 9.81
CA TYR A 253 -21.99 42.37 10.86
C TYR A 253 -20.68 43.11 10.63
#